data_AF-A0A8T5UT31-F1
#
_entry.id   AF-A0A8T5UT31-F1
#
_cell.length_a   1.000
_cell.length_b   1.000
_cell.length_c   1.000
_cell.angle_alpha   90.00
_cell.angle_beta   90.00
_cell.angle_gamma   90.00
#
_symmetry.space_group_name_H-M   'P 1'
#
loop_
_entity.id
_entity.type
_entity.pdbx_description
1 polymer ?
#
loop_
_entity_poly.entity_id
_entity_poly.type
_entity_poly.pdbx_seq_one_letter_code
_entity_poly.pdbx_strand_id
1 'polypeptide(L)'
;MNEHPTAESIYSKYVDKKIGTTHALKLFESLISKSDDEEIRVSVLNYISKLSDDDELAFNIIENCLISDESPRVKFGAAKALIYSLPERVLKPLLWTIQNENSIYFLKNVVDLLETRKYLQFEQIRDVIYKKITTKYKLKASDSKLILDIEYLDLMKFRADYDNFLEKFDLPDAEKQTLIKENTEIGNKGLGRVKKAEKGFIVSLILSDLNEIPSSLCNLRNLQELEISNCRIEKYPEKCPNLLSLKRLIFKNNTVEKVPSWVLDSKVKKP
;
A
#
# COMPACT_ATOMS: atom_id res chain seq x y z
N MET A 1 0.93 -5.92 -40.36
CA MET A 1 0.61 -6.31 -38.97
C MET A 1 0.30 -5.02 -38.22
N ASN A 2 -0.95 -4.80 -37.84
CA ASN A 2 -1.29 -3.63 -37.03
C ASN A 2 -0.90 -3.96 -35.59
N GLU A 3 0.32 -3.62 -35.20
CA GLU A 3 0.70 -3.61 -33.79
C GLU A 3 -0.23 -2.62 -33.08
N HIS A 4 -0.97 -3.12 -32.08
CA HIS A 4 -1.75 -2.24 -31.21
C HIS A 4 -0.77 -1.25 -30.55
N PRO A 5 -1.07 0.07 -30.59
CA PRO A 5 -0.13 1.07 -30.12
C PRO A 5 0.10 0.91 -28.62
N THR A 6 1.35 0.77 -28.18
CA THR A 6 1.68 0.73 -26.75
C THR A 6 1.53 2.12 -26.12
N ALA A 7 1.41 2.19 -24.80
CA ALA A 7 1.34 3.46 -24.08
C ALA A 7 2.57 4.35 -24.39
N GLU A 8 3.75 3.73 -24.46
CA GLU A 8 5.00 4.39 -24.85
C GLU A 8 4.96 4.90 -26.30
N SER A 9 4.46 4.11 -27.25
CA SER A 9 4.36 4.54 -28.65
C SER A 9 3.42 5.73 -28.81
N ILE A 10 2.30 5.77 -28.08
CA ILE A 10 1.38 6.93 -28.07
C ILE A 10 2.11 8.15 -27.51
N TYR A 11 2.79 8.01 -26.37
CA TYR A 11 3.52 9.11 -25.75
C TYR A 11 4.65 9.64 -26.65
N SER A 12 5.41 8.75 -27.29
CA SER A 12 6.45 9.13 -28.26
C SER A 12 5.88 9.92 -29.44
N LYS A 13 4.74 9.51 -30.01
CA LYS A 13 4.06 10.27 -31.07
C LYS A 13 3.61 11.66 -30.60
N TYR A 14 3.17 11.78 -29.35
CA TYR A 14 2.81 13.06 -28.75
C TYR A 14 4.03 13.98 -28.59
N VAL A 15 5.14 13.46 -28.04
CA VAL A 15 6.41 14.20 -27.89
C VAL A 15 6.96 14.65 -29.25
N ASP A 16 6.85 13.79 -30.27
CA ASP A 16 7.23 14.10 -31.65
C ASP A 16 6.27 15.09 -32.35
N LYS A 17 5.23 15.59 -31.66
CA LYS A 17 4.17 16.46 -32.19
C LYS A 17 3.42 15.87 -33.39
N LYS A 18 3.45 14.54 -33.54
CA LYS A 18 2.69 13.81 -34.59
C LYS A 18 1.20 13.73 -34.25
N ILE A 19 0.85 13.81 -32.98
CA ILE A 19 -0.52 13.83 -32.47
C ILE A 19 -0.67 14.91 -31.40
N GLY A 20 -1.86 15.52 -31.29
CA GLY A 20 -2.18 16.48 -30.23
C GLY A 20 -2.63 15.81 -28.92
N THR A 21 -2.67 16.57 -27.83
CA THR A 21 -3.04 16.11 -26.47
C THR A 21 -4.35 15.33 -26.46
N THR A 22 -5.43 15.90 -27.00
CA THR A 22 -6.75 15.25 -27.03
C THR A 22 -6.74 13.92 -27.78
N HIS A 23 -5.96 13.81 -28.86
CA HIS A 23 -5.85 12.56 -29.62
C HIS A 23 -5.07 11.50 -28.84
N ALA A 24 -3.98 11.89 -28.17
CA ALA A 24 -3.22 11.00 -27.30
C ALA A 24 -4.07 10.47 -26.13
N LEU A 25 -4.84 11.36 -25.46
CA LEU A 25 -5.74 10.98 -24.37
C LEU A 25 -6.82 9.98 -24.80
N LYS A 26 -7.43 10.16 -25.98
CA LYS A 26 -8.38 9.19 -26.54
C LYS A 26 -7.75 7.83 -26.85
N LEU A 27 -6.50 7.81 -27.32
CA LEU A 27 -5.78 6.55 -27.55
C LEU A 27 -5.47 5.85 -26.22
N PHE A 28 -5.08 6.60 -25.20
CA PHE A 28 -4.87 6.07 -23.84
C PHE A 28 -6.15 5.50 -23.22
N GLU A 29 -7.26 6.21 -23.33
CA GLU A 29 -8.59 5.74 -22.90
C GLU A 29 -8.98 4.44 -23.62
N SER A 30 -8.72 4.36 -24.93
CA SER A 30 -8.94 3.12 -25.69
C SER A 30 -8.02 1.98 -25.25
N LEU A 31 -6.82 2.26 -24.74
CA LEU A 31 -5.93 1.20 -24.23
C LEU A 31 -6.40 0.69 -22.88
N ILE A 32 -6.79 1.60 -21.98
CA ILE A 32 -7.33 1.25 -20.67
C ILE A 32 -8.56 0.36 -20.83
N SER A 33 -9.52 0.78 -21.66
CA SER A 33 -10.80 0.07 -21.84
C SER A 33 -10.69 -1.30 -22.53
N LYS A 34 -9.60 -1.58 -23.24
CA LYS A 34 -9.40 -2.84 -24.00
C LYS A 34 -8.41 -3.79 -23.35
N SER A 35 -7.75 -3.38 -22.27
CA SER A 35 -6.67 -4.15 -21.65
C SER A 35 -7.14 -4.79 -20.35
N ASP A 36 -7.15 -6.12 -20.30
CA ASP A 36 -7.34 -6.86 -19.06
C ASP A 36 -6.09 -6.82 -18.16
N ASP A 37 -4.92 -6.54 -18.75
CA ASP A 37 -3.65 -6.41 -18.03
C ASP A 37 -3.58 -5.10 -17.23
N GLU A 38 -3.50 -5.23 -15.90
CA GLU A 38 -3.38 -4.11 -14.97
C GLU A 38 -2.09 -3.29 -15.15
N GLU A 39 -0.97 -3.91 -15.56
CA GLU A 39 0.32 -3.23 -15.72
C GLU A 39 0.29 -2.28 -16.92
N ILE A 40 -0.40 -2.67 -18.00
CA ILE A 40 -0.68 -1.77 -19.13
C ILE A 40 -1.51 -0.58 -18.67
N ARG A 41 -2.61 -0.81 -17.92
CA ARG A 41 -3.48 0.27 -17.44
C ARG A 41 -2.73 1.23 -16.50
N VAL A 42 -1.91 0.71 -15.59
CA VAL A 42 -1.03 1.52 -14.72
C VAL A 42 -0.01 2.32 -15.54
N SER A 43 0.62 1.71 -16.55
CA SER A 43 1.56 2.38 -17.43
C SER A 43 0.92 3.56 -18.16
N VAL A 44 -0.30 3.37 -18.67
CA VAL A 44 -1.06 4.46 -19.32
C VAL A 44 -1.27 5.64 -18.38
N LEU A 45 -1.70 5.41 -17.13
CA LEU A 45 -1.91 6.47 -16.14
C LEU A 45 -0.63 7.28 -15.86
N ASN A 46 0.53 6.62 -15.80
CA ASN A 46 1.82 7.30 -15.64
C ASN A 46 2.19 8.19 -16.84
N TYR A 47 1.70 7.87 -18.04
CA TYR A 47 1.88 8.74 -19.21
C TYR A 47 0.89 9.89 -19.19
N ILE A 48 -0.40 9.64 -18.92
CA ILE A 48 -1.45 10.68 -18.84
C ILE A 48 -1.01 11.82 -17.92
N SER A 49 -0.45 11.51 -16.75
CA SER A 49 0.04 12.52 -15.79
C SER A 49 1.17 13.42 -16.31
N LYS A 50 1.76 13.11 -17.47
CA LYS A 50 2.83 13.88 -18.12
C LYS A 50 2.34 14.75 -19.30
N LEU A 51 1.11 14.58 -19.79
CA LEU A 51 0.65 15.26 -21.02
C LEU A 51 0.11 16.67 -20.78
N SER A 52 -0.49 16.96 -19.63
CA SER A 52 -1.04 18.28 -19.35
C SER A 52 -1.31 18.46 -17.88
N ASP A 53 -0.97 19.64 -17.38
CA ASP A 53 -1.51 20.15 -16.12
C ASP A 53 -2.96 20.61 -16.40
N ASP A 54 -3.90 20.14 -15.59
CA ASP A 54 -5.33 20.52 -15.58
C ASP A 54 -6.14 20.33 -16.88
N ASP A 55 -5.95 19.21 -17.58
CA ASP A 55 -6.83 18.80 -18.69
C ASP A 55 -8.06 18.01 -18.19
N GLU A 56 -9.26 18.43 -18.59
CA GLU A 56 -10.54 17.84 -18.16
C GLU A 56 -10.71 16.39 -18.62
N LEU A 57 -10.25 16.05 -19.83
CA LEU A 57 -10.32 14.69 -20.35
C LEU A 57 -9.32 13.79 -19.61
N ALA A 58 -8.11 14.29 -19.34
CA ALA A 58 -7.13 13.57 -18.52
C ALA A 58 -7.67 13.30 -17.12
N PHE A 59 -8.28 14.29 -16.48
CA PHE A 59 -8.93 14.11 -15.17
C PHE A 59 -9.99 13.02 -15.23
N ASN A 60 -10.93 13.07 -16.19
CA ASN A 60 -12.01 12.11 -16.30
C ASN A 60 -11.51 10.67 -16.52
N ILE A 61 -10.48 10.48 -17.34
CA ILE A 61 -9.88 9.15 -17.55
C ILE A 61 -9.28 8.62 -16.24
N ILE A 62 -8.53 9.45 -15.52
CA ILE A 62 -7.89 9.05 -14.26
C ILE A 62 -8.96 8.81 -13.18
N GLU A 63 -9.96 9.68 -13.06
CA GLU A 63 -11.06 9.54 -12.10
C GLU A 63 -11.84 8.24 -12.32
N ASN A 64 -12.16 7.90 -13.57
CA ASN A 64 -12.83 6.65 -13.90
C ASN A 64 -12.01 5.42 -13.48
N CYS A 65 -10.69 5.45 -13.68
CA CYS A 65 -9.80 4.38 -13.23
C CYS A 65 -9.73 4.30 -11.70
N LEU A 66 -9.78 5.43 -11.01
CA LEU A 66 -9.76 5.49 -9.55
C LEU A 66 -11.05 4.91 -8.95
N ILE A 67 -12.20 5.27 -9.51
CA ILE A 67 -13.53 4.93 -8.99
C ILE A 67 -13.92 3.49 -9.37
N SER A 68 -13.70 3.10 -10.63
CA SER A 68 -14.40 1.95 -11.23
C SER A 68 -13.51 0.79 -11.65
N ASP A 69 -12.17 0.93 -11.69
CA ASP A 69 -11.31 -0.19 -12.07
C ASP A 69 -11.41 -1.34 -11.04
N GLU A 70 -11.29 -2.59 -11.47
CA GLU A 70 -11.34 -3.72 -10.53
C GLU A 70 -10.02 -3.92 -9.77
N SER A 71 -8.89 -3.50 -10.36
CA SER A 71 -7.57 -3.70 -9.77
C SER A 71 -7.25 -2.61 -8.74
N PRO A 72 -6.95 -2.98 -7.48
CA PRO A 72 -6.44 -2.03 -6.50
C PRO A 72 -5.14 -1.34 -6.92
N ARG A 73 -4.35 -1.96 -7.81
CA ARG A 73 -3.12 -1.35 -8.35
C ARG A 73 -3.44 -0.23 -9.33
N VAL A 74 -4.41 -0.45 -10.21
CA VAL A 74 -4.82 0.59 -11.17
C VAL A 74 -5.47 1.75 -10.43
N LYS A 75 -6.34 1.47 -9.45
CA LYS A 75 -6.88 2.52 -8.57
C LYS A 75 -5.78 3.31 -7.88
N PHE A 76 -4.75 2.63 -7.34
CA PHE A 76 -3.62 3.32 -6.73
C PHE A 76 -2.82 4.14 -7.75
N GLY A 77 -2.57 3.61 -8.94
CA GLY A 77 -1.95 4.34 -10.05
C GLY A 77 -2.72 5.60 -10.41
N ALA A 78 -4.05 5.54 -10.38
CA ALA A 78 -4.92 6.68 -10.66
C ALA A 78 -4.90 7.71 -9.52
N ALA A 79 -4.99 7.25 -8.27
CA ALA A 79 -4.82 8.11 -7.09
C ALA A 79 -3.47 8.82 -7.13
N LYS A 80 -2.40 8.08 -7.46
CA LYS A 80 -1.05 8.61 -7.64
C LYS A 80 -1.03 9.70 -8.71
N ALA A 81 -1.54 9.40 -9.91
CA ALA A 81 -1.62 10.37 -11.00
C ALA A 81 -2.34 11.66 -10.57
N LEU A 82 -3.53 11.58 -9.96
CA LEU A 82 -4.26 12.76 -9.48
C LEU A 82 -3.50 13.52 -8.38
N ILE A 83 -2.89 12.83 -7.42
CA ILE A 83 -2.11 13.49 -6.36
C ILE A 83 -0.93 14.29 -6.94
N TYR A 84 -0.32 13.80 -8.03
CA TYR A 84 0.83 14.45 -8.66
C TYR A 84 0.44 15.58 -9.60
N SER A 85 -0.53 15.35 -10.49
CA SER A 85 -0.85 16.32 -11.54
C SER A 85 -2.04 17.22 -11.18
N LEU A 86 -2.97 16.77 -10.33
CA LEU A 86 -4.26 17.43 -10.07
C LEU A 86 -4.67 17.38 -8.58
N PRO A 87 -3.81 17.81 -7.64
CA PRO A 87 -4.06 17.65 -6.21
C PRO A 87 -5.35 18.36 -5.76
N GLU A 88 -5.71 19.50 -6.34
CA GLU A 88 -6.94 20.24 -5.95
C GLU A 88 -8.23 19.46 -6.29
N ARG A 89 -8.18 18.52 -7.24
CA ARG A 89 -9.34 17.75 -7.70
C ARG A 89 -9.44 16.35 -7.07
N VAL A 90 -8.39 15.88 -6.40
CA VAL A 90 -8.29 14.48 -5.94
C VAL A 90 -9.18 14.16 -4.75
N LEU A 91 -9.54 15.15 -3.93
CA LEU A 91 -10.15 14.92 -2.62
C LEU A 91 -11.45 14.10 -2.71
N LYS A 92 -12.40 14.54 -3.55
CA LYS A 92 -13.71 13.88 -3.69
C LYS A 92 -13.60 12.44 -4.24
N PRO A 93 -12.98 12.19 -5.40
CA PRO A 93 -12.93 10.85 -5.97
C PRO A 93 -12.11 9.88 -5.11
N LEU A 94 -11.03 10.35 -4.47
CA LEU A 94 -10.23 9.51 -3.60
C LEU A 94 -10.98 9.14 -2.31
N LEU A 95 -11.71 10.08 -1.70
CA LEU A 95 -12.54 9.78 -0.53
C LEU A 95 -13.64 8.76 -0.85
N TRP A 96 -14.34 8.93 -1.98
CA TRP A 96 -15.34 7.97 -2.43
C TRP A 96 -14.73 6.58 -2.62
N THR A 97 -13.55 6.52 -3.25
CA THR A 97 -12.85 5.26 -3.49
C THR A 97 -12.45 4.59 -2.20
N ILE A 98 -11.86 5.31 -1.24
CA ILE A 98 -11.45 4.77 0.06
C ILE A 98 -12.65 4.23 0.85
N GLN A 99 -13.82 4.88 0.75
CA GLN A 99 -15.03 4.38 1.40
C GLN A 99 -15.44 3.00 0.86
N ASN A 100 -15.31 2.79 -0.45
CA ASN A 100 -15.75 1.57 -1.14
C ASN A 100 -14.64 0.52 -1.36
N GLU A 101 -13.37 0.87 -1.18
CA GLU A 101 -12.20 0.00 -1.42
C GLU A 101 -11.65 -0.56 -0.10
N ASN A 102 -11.54 -1.88 0.02
CA ASN A 102 -11.06 -2.57 1.22
C ASN A 102 -9.64 -3.14 1.07
N SER A 103 -9.04 -3.04 -0.13
CA SER A 103 -7.71 -3.54 -0.42
C SER A 103 -6.66 -2.86 0.46
N ILE A 104 -5.97 -3.69 1.25
CA ILE A 104 -4.83 -3.25 2.07
C ILE A 104 -3.72 -2.65 1.21
N TYR A 105 -3.48 -3.22 0.01
CA TYR A 105 -2.53 -2.66 -0.95
C TYR A 105 -2.87 -1.21 -1.29
N PHE A 106 -4.12 -0.95 -1.69
CA PHE A 106 -4.54 0.40 -2.07
C PHE A 106 -4.45 1.37 -0.89
N LEU A 107 -5.05 1.01 0.26
CA LEU A 107 -5.11 1.87 1.44
C LEU A 107 -3.70 2.24 1.95
N LYS A 108 -2.80 1.26 2.04
CA LYS A 108 -1.42 1.46 2.50
C LYS A 108 -0.63 2.36 1.57
N ASN A 109 -0.64 2.07 0.27
CA ASN A 109 0.12 2.86 -0.69
C ASN A 109 -0.39 4.31 -0.79
N VAL A 110 -1.71 4.53 -0.63
CA VAL A 110 -2.26 5.89 -0.52
C VAL A 110 -1.73 6.57 0.73
N VAL A 111 -1.78 5.95 1.92
CA VAL A 111 -1.23 6.55 3.16
C VAL A 111 0.23 6.95 2.97
N ASP A 112 1.07 6.04 2.45
CA ASP A 112 2.50 6.32 2.25
C ASP A 112 2.75 7.46 1.28
N LEU A 113 1.98 7.50 0.18
CA LEU A 113 2.06 8.59 -0.78
C LEU A 113 1.73 9.93 -0.12
N LEU A 114 0.71 9.97 0.74
CA LEU A 114 0.29 11.18 1.46
C LEU A 114 1.29 11.61 2.54
N GLU A 115 2.02 10.68 3.16
CA GLU A 115 3.05 11.02 4.17
C GLU A 115 4.24 11.78 3.59
N THR A 116 4.53 11.58 2.30
CA THR A 116 5.62 12.30 1.61
C THR A 116 5.23 13.73 1.22
N ARG A 117 4.01 14.19 1.53
CA ARG A 117 3.43 15.44 1.02
C ARG A 117 2.72 16.22 2.15
N LYS A 118 2.83 17.55 2.14
CA LYS A 118 2.20 18.43 3.16
C LYS A 118 1.02 19.21 2.58
N TYR A 119 -0.09 18.53 2.30
CA TYR A 119 -1.36 19.19 1.96
C TYR A 119 -2.38 18.94 3.07
N LEU A 120 -3.11 19.99 3.49
CA LEU A 120 -4.09 19.89 4.58
C LEU A 120 -5.20 18.87 4.27
N GLN A 121 -5.65 18.82 3.01
CA GLN A 121 -6.62 17.84 2.53
C GLN A 121 -6.14 16.38 2.65
N PHE A 122 -4.83 16.13 2.74
CA PHE A 122 -4.27 14.78 2.90
C PHE A 122 -4.35 14.27 4.35
N GLU A 123 -4.47 15.16 5.34
CA GLU A 123 -4.81 14.77 6.72
C GLU A 123 -6.21 14.14 6.75
N GLN A 124 -7.18 14.78 6.10
CA GLN A 124 -8.56 14.28 6.05
C GLN A 124 -8.65 12.88 5.41
N ILE A 125 -7.92 12.66 4.33
CA ILE A 125 -7.88 11.36 3.66
C ILE A 125 -7.27 10.29 4.57
N ARG A 126 -6.17 10.58 5.26
CA ARG A 126 -5.55 9.65 6.22
C ARG A 126 -6.49 9.32 7.37
N ASP A 127 -7.20 10.30 7.92
CA ASP A 127 -8.17 10.09 8.99
C ASP A 127 -9.29 9.13 8.57
N VAL A 128 -9.78 9.21 7.33
CA VAL A 128 -10.80 8.30 6.81
C VAL A 128 -10.25 6.88 6.68
N ILE A 129 -9.02 6.70 6.17
CA ILE A 129 -8.37 5.38 6.08
C ILE A 129 -8.18 4.80 7.49
N TYR A 130 -7.63 5.59 8.41
CA TYR A 130 -7.42 5.15 9.79
C TYR A 130 -8.71 4.82 10.51
N LYS A 131 -9.79 5.57 10.27
CA LYS A 131 -11.12 5.27 10.81
C LYS A 131 -11.68 3.95 10.27
N LYS A 132 -11.40 3.63 9.01
CA LYS A 132 -11.79 2.34 8.41
C LYS A 132 -11.09 1.17 9.10
N ILE A 133 -9.79 1.31 9.35
CA ILE A 133 -8.98 0.34 10.08
C ILE A 133 -9.45 0.24 11.54
N THR A 134 -9.64 1.36 12.24
CA THR A 134 -10.09 1.31 13.65
C THR A 134 -11.43 0.63 13.81
N THR A 135 -12.36 0.86 12.88
CA THR A 135 -13.68 0.23 12.91
C THR A 135 -13.57 -1.28 12.67
N LYS A 136 -12.74 -1.70 11.70
CA LYS A 136 -12.50 -3.11 11.40
C LYS A 136 -11.87 -3.86 12.58
N TYR A 137 -10.91 -3.23 13.28
CA TYR A 137 -10.10 -3.88 14.33
C TYR A 137 -10.43 -3.47 15.77
N LYS A 138 -11.40 -2.56 15.98
CA LYS A 138 -11.77 -2.00 17.29
C LYS A 138 -10.60 -1.33 18.04
N LEU A 139 -9.79 -0.57 17.31
CA LEU A 139 -8.60 0.14 17.83
C LEU A 139 -8.78 1.65 17.83
N LYS A 140 -7.86 2.39 18.47
CA LYS A 140 -7.74 3.85 18.32
C LYS A 140 -6.96 4.21 17.06
N ALA A 141 -7.26 5.39 16.50
CA ALA A 141 -6.66 5.84 15.23
C ALA A 141 -5.13 5.93 15.29
N SER A 142 -4.56 6.18 16.47
CA SER A 142 -3.12 6.21 16.70
C SER A 142 -2.41 4.90 16.36
N ASP A 143 -3.11 3.77 16.44
CA ASP A 143 -2.54 2.43 16.28
C ASP A 143 -2.90 1.82 14.92
N SER A 144 -3.80 2.47 14.16
CA SER A 144 -4.24 2.01 12.84
C SER A 144 -3.11 1.90 11.82
N LYS A 145 -2.13 2.82 11.88
CA LYS A 145 -0.99 2.79 10.96
C LYS A 145 -0.20 1.49 11.09
N LEU A 146 0.06 1.03 12.31
CA LEU A 146 0.81 -0.21 12.52
C LEU A 146 0.07 -1.43 11.97
N ILE A 147 -1.24 -1.51 12.18
CA ILE A 147 -2.03 -2.62 11.65
C ILE A 147 -1.98 -2.62 10.12
N LEU A 148 -2.14 -1.45 9.50
CA LEU A 148 -2.03 -1.32 8.05
C LEU A 148 -0.66 -1.75 7.52
N ASP A 149 0.42 -1.34 8.19
CA ASP A 149 1.79 -1.70 7.81
C ASP A 149 2.02 -3.22 7.92
N ILE A 150 1.58 -3.84 9.02
CA ILE A 150 1.74 -5.27 9.25
C ILE A 150 0.94 -6.08 8.23
N GLU A 151 -0.31 -5.72 7.97
CA GLU A 151 -1.14 -6.43 6.99
C GLU A 151 -0.58 -6.30 5.58
N TYR A 152 -0.01 -5.14 5.26
CA TYR A 152 0.67 -4.94 3.99
C TYR A 152 1.93 -5.81 3.88
N LEU A 153 2.74 -5.93 4.94
CA LEU A 153 3.91 -6.82 4.94
C LEU A 153 3.50 -8.29 4.77
N ASP A 154 2.43 -8.73 5.44
CA ASP A 154 1.88 -10.07 5.28
C ASP A 154 1.43 -10.32 3.85
N LEU A 155 0.73 -9.36 3.24
CA LEU A 155 0.33 -9.40 1.85
C LEU A 155 1.54 -9.51 0.90
N MET A 156 2.57 -8.68 1.09
CA MET A 156 3.74 -8.66 0.23
C MET A 156 4.58 -9.94 0.34
N LYS A 157 4.73 -10.48 1.56
CA LYS A 157 5.39 -11.77 1.77
C LYS A 157 4.61 -12.90 1.10
N PHE A 158 3.30 -12.97 1.35
CA PHE A 158 2.44 -13.97 0.73
C PHE A 158 2.59 -13.94 -0.80
N ARG A 159 2.55 -12.73 -1.38
CA ARG A 159 2.75 -12.55 -2.81
C ARG A 159 4.11 -13.04 -3.28
N ALA A 160 5.20 -12.70 -2.58
CA ALA A 160 6.54 -13.16 -2.95
C ALA A 160 6.68 -14.70 -2.88
N ASP A 161 6.16 -15.32 -1.82
CA ASP A 161 6.15 -16.78 -1.68
C ASP A 161 5.29 -17.44 -2.78
N TYR A 162 4.19 -16.79 -3.15
CA TYR A 162 3.29 -17.24 -4.20
C TYR A 162 3.88 -17.08 -5.59
N ASP A 163 4.52 -15.96 -5.90
CA ASP A 163 5.22 -15.71 -7.15
C ASP A 163 6.35 -16.75 -7.32
N ASN A 164 7.14 -17.00 -6.26
CA ASN A 164 8.14 -18.08 -6.22
C ASN A 164 7.54 -19.49 -6.41
N PHE A 165 6.31 -19.71 -5.94
CA PHE A 165 5.59 -20.96 -6.17
C PHE A 165 5.19 -21.06 -7.64
N LEU A 166 4.54 -20.02 -8.17
CA LEU A 166 4.10 -19.96 -9.56
C LEU A 166 5.27 -20.10 -10.53
N GLU A 167 6.44 -19.51 -10.29
CA GLU A 167 7.62 -19.68 -11.14
C GLU A 167 8.06 -21.14 -11.29
N LYS A 168 7.73 -22.01 -10.32
CA LYS A 168 8.01 -23.45 -10.40
C LYS A 168 7.02 -24.20 -11.29
N PHE A 169 5.89 -23.58 -11.62
CA PHE A 169 4.87 -24.15 -12.48
C PHE A 169 4.78 -23.33 -13.78
N ASP A 170 4.83 -23.98 -14.93
CA ASP A 170 4.73 -23.30 -16.23
C ASP A 170 3.27 -22.89 -16.52
N LEU A 171 2.75 -21.94 -15.74
CA LEU A 171 1.37 -21.46 -15.82
C LEU A 171 1.27 -20.22 -16.71
N PRO A 172 0.18 -20.06 -17.49
CA PRO A 172 -0.11 -18.82 -18.20
C PRO A 172 -0.31 -17.63 -17.26
N ASP A 173 0.08 -16.43 -17.68
CA ASP A 173 0.04 -15.23 -16.82
C ASP A 173 -1.37 -14.83 -16.36
N ALA A 174 -2.40 -15.09 -17.17
CA ALA A 174 -3.79 -14.86 -16.78
C ALA A 174 -4.24 -15.75 -15.62
N GLU A 175 -3.80 -17.01 -15.59
CA GLU A 175 -4.09 -17.95 -14.49
C GLU A 175 -3.32 -17.56 -13.24
N LYS A 176 -2.05 -17.16 -13.39
CA LYS A 176 -1.24 -16.60 -12.28
C LYS A 176 -1.95 -15.42 -11.62
N GLN A 177 -2.43 -14.45 -12.39
CA GLN A 177 -3.12 -13.27 -11.86
C GLN A 177 -4.44 -13.62 -11.15
N THR A 178 -5.20 -14.58 -11.69
CA THR A 178 -6.46 -15.02 -11.09
C THR A 178 -6.23 -15.68 -9.72
N LEU A 179 -5.25 -16.58 -9.63
CA LEU A 179 -4.93 -17.26 -8.38
C LEU A 179 -4.30 -16.32 -7.33
N ILE A 180 -3.52 -15.31 -7.76
CA ILE A 180 -3.05 -14.24 -6.87
C ILE A 180 -4.26 -13.51 -6.28
N LYS A 181 -5.21 -13.08 -7.12
CA LYS A 181 -6.42 -12.35 -6.69
C LYS A 181 -7.20 -13.14 -5.63
N GLU A 182 -7.56 -14.39 -5.93
CA GLU A 182 -8.31 -15.27 -5.02
C GLU A 182 -7.59 -15.50 -3.68
N ASN A 183 -6.27 -15.68 -3.70
CA ASN A 183 -5.53 -15.93 -2.46
C ASN A 183 -5.28 -14.66 -1.63
N THR A 184 -5.14 -13.48 -2.26
CA THR A 184 -5.06 -12.22 -1.52
C THR A 184 -6.35 -11.91 -0.74
N GLU A 185 -7.50 -12.41 -1.20
CA GLU A 185 -8.76 -12.33 -0.45
C GLU A 185 -8.74 -13.21 0.81
N ILE A 186 -8.09 -14.39 0.73
CA ILE A 186 -7.93 -15.35 1.84
C ILE A 186 -6.91 -14.86 2.89
N GLY A 187 -5.86 -14.15 2.46
CA GLY A 187 -4.84 -13.54 3.33
C GLY A 187 -5.37 -12.46 4.28
N ASN A 188 -6.61 -11.97 4.09
CA ASN A 188 -7.26 -10.97 4.94
C ASN A 188 -7.68 -11.48 6.34
N LYS A 189 -7.36 -12.73 6.70
CA LYS A 189 -7.58 -13.27 8.06
C LYS A 189 -6.47 -12.84 9.03
N GLY A 190 -6.11 -11.57 9.05
CA GLY A 190 -5.12 -11.02 9.97
C GLY A 190 -5.76 -10.65 11.31
N LEU A 191 -5.29 -11.23 12.42
CA LEU A 191 -5.40 -10.65 13.78
C LEU A 191 -4.64 -11.43 14.87
N GLY A 192 -4.06 -12.61 14.60
CA GLY A 192 -3.27 -13.39 15.57
C GLY A 192 -2.04 -12.68 16.16
N ARG A 193 -1.75 -11.45 15.70
CA ARG A 193 -0.65 -10.60 16.12
C ARG A 193 -0.99 -9.73 17.33
N VAL A 194 -2.22 -9.20 17.46
CA VAL A 194 -2.60 -8.39 18.63
C VAL A 194 -3.01 -9.32 19.77
N LYS A 195 -2.07 -9.61 20.67
CA LYS A 195 -2.31 -10.49 21.82
C LYS A 195 -3.23 -9.84 22.86
N LYS A 196 -3.13 -8.52 23.04
CA LYS A 196 -3.97 -7.77 23.99
C LYS A 196 -4.09 -6.29 23.61
N ALA A 197 -5.30 -5.77 23.73
CA ALA A 197 -5.60 -4.34 23.67
C ALA A 197 -6.31 -3.88 24.95
N GLU A 198 -6.01 -2.65 25.42
CA GLU A 198 -6.65 -2.03 26.57
C GLU A 198 -7.09 -0.61 26.22
N LYS A 199 -8.36 -0.28 26.50
CA LYS A 199 -8.94 1.05 26.21
C LYS A 199 -8.68 1.53 24.76
N GLY A 200 -8.66 0.57 23.83
CA GLY A 200 -8.44 0.80 22.39
C GLY A 200 -6.97 0.95 21.98
N PHE A 201 -6.01 0.76 22.87
CA PHE A 201 -4.58 0.76 22.56
C PHE A 201 -4.01 -0.65 22.52
N ILE A 202 -3.08 -0.91 21.61
CA ILE A 202 -2.29 -2.14 21.57
C ILE A 202 -1.32 -2.13 22.76
N VAL A 203 -1.49 -3.08 23.69
CA VAL A 203 -0.59 -3.24 24.85
C VAL A 203 0.30 -4.47 24.73
N SER A 204 -0.10 -5.48 23.95
CA SER A 204 0.71 -6.65 23.67
C SER A 204 0.57 -7.09 22.22
N LEU A 205 1.72 -7.32 21.57
CA LEU A 205 1.82 -7.68 20.16
C LEU A 205 2.78 -8.85 19.97
N ILE A 206 2.43 -9.73 19.03
CA ILE A 206 3.26 -10.80 18.49
C ILE A 206 3.49 -10.45 17.02
N LEU A 207 4.75 -10.30 16.63
CA LEU A 207 5.19 -10.19 15.26
C LEU A 207 5.78 -11.53 14.87
N SER A 208 5.13 -12.23 13.93
CA SER A 208 5.68 -13.46 13.36
C SER A 208 6.03 -13.31 11.90
N ASP A 209 7.00 -14.09 11.43
CA ASP A 209 7.22 -14.32 10.01
C ASP A 209 7.55 -13.08 9.17
N LEU A 210 8.06 -12.01 9.79
CA LEU A 210 8.44 -10.76 9.13
C LEU A 210 9.95 -10.72 8.79
N ASN A 211 10.27 -10.01 7.70
CA ASN A 211 11.66 -9.72 7.29
C ASN A 211 12.11 -8.29 7.68
N GLU A 212 11.16 -7.44 8.07
CA GLU A 212 11.41 -6.08 8.56
C GLU A 212 10.41 -5.68 9.65
N ILE A 213 10.81 -4.77 10.54
CA ILE A 213 9.91 -4.15 11.51
C ILE A 213 9.46 -2.78 10.97
N PRO A 214 8.14 -2.52 10.84
CA PRO A 214 7.66 -1.23 10.37
C PRO A 214 7.97 -0.11 11.38
N SER A 215 8.38 1.06 10.88
CA SER A 215 8.71 2.22 11.72
C SER A 215 7.53 2.73 12.55
N SER A 216 6.28 2.45 12.13
CA SER A 216 5.07 2.75 12.89
C SER A 216 4.99 2.01 14.22
N LEU A 217 5.73 0.91 14.42
CA LEU A 217 5.88 0.27 15.73
C LEU A 217 6.36 1.30 16.76
N CYS A 218 7.27 2.19 16.35
CA CYS A 218 7.82 3.24 17.20
C CYS A 218 6.78 4.30 17.62
N ASN A 219 5.53 4.24 17.15
CA ASN A 219 4.45 5.13 17.56
C ASN A 219 3.59 4.55 18.70
N LEU A 220 3.73 3.26 19.02
CA LEU A 220 2.93 2.61 20.06
C LEU A 220 3.39 2.96 21.48
N ARG A 221 2.96 4.12 21.97
CA ARG A 221 3.29 4.63 23.31
C ARG A 221 2.85 3.74 24.47
N ASN A 222 1.82 2.92 24.26
CA ASN A 222 1.22 2.06 25.26
C ASN A 222 1.67 0.60 25.17
N LEU A 223 2.53 0.25 24.20
CA LEU A 223 2.99 -1.12 24.04
C LEU A 223 3.82 -1.53 25.27
N GLN A 224 3.41 -2.59 25.96
CA GLN A 224 4.08 -3.10 27.15
C GLN A 224 4.86 -4.38 26.85
N GLU A 225 4.38 -5.16 25.88
CA GLU A 225 4.95 -6.46 25.54
C GLU A 225 5.03 -6.62 24.03
N LEU A 226 6.23 -6.90 23.54
CA LEU A 226 6.47 -7.23 22.14
C LEU A 226 7.14 -8.60 22.06
N GLU A 227 6.50 -9.54 21.38
CA GLU A 227 7.09 -10.81 20.99
C GLU A 227 7.41 -10.78 19.50
N ILE A 228 8.61 -11.21 19.14
CA ILE A 228 9.07 -11.36 17.76
C ILE A 228 9.42 -12.84 17.58
N SER A 229 8.69 -13.53 16.71
CA SER A 229 8.70 -14.99 16.60
C SER A 229 8.94 -15.47 15.16
N ASN A 230 9.95 -16.29 14.91
CA ASN A 230 10.26 -16.81 13.55
C ASN A 230 10.45 -15.71 12.47
N CYS A 231 10.96 -14.54 12.83
CA CYS A 231 11.30 -13.45 11.92
C CYS A 231 12.78 -13.49 11.51
N ARG A 232 13.07 -13.22 10.24
CA ARG A 232 14.44 -13.02 9.72
C ARG A 232 14.66 -11.53 9.47
N ILE A 233 14.70 -10.76 10.56
CA ILE A 233 14.68 -9.31 10.47
C ILE A 233 16.03 -8.80 9.99
N GLU A 234 16.07 -8.27 8.77
CA GLU A 234 17.24 -7.62 8.20
C GLU A 234 17.24 -6.12 8.47
N LYS A 235 16.05 -5.53 8.62
CA LYS A 235 15.86 -4.09 8.79
C LYS A 235 15.08 -3.76 10.06
N TYR A 236 15.69 -2.91 10.88
CA TYR A 236 15.10 -2.33 12.08
C TYR A 236 14.95 -0.81 11.92
N PRO A 237 13.93 -0.17 12.54
CA PRO A 237 13.92 1.27 12.64
C PRO A 237 15.13 1.75 13.47
N GLU A 238 15.85 2.76 12.97
CA GLU A 238 17.09 3.26 13.58
C GLU A 238 16.88 3.76 15.02
N LYS A 239 15.69 4.32 15.31
CA LYS A 239 15.28 4.81 16.64
C LYS A 239 13.79 4.55 16.85
N CYS A 240 13.43 4.14 18.08
CA CYS A 240 12.03 4.07 18.52
C CYS A 240 11.82 4.88 19.81
N PRO A 241 11.83 6.23 19.74
CA PRO A 241 11.78 7.07 20.94
C PRO A 241 10.47 6.95 21.73
N ASN A 242 9.37 6.51 21.11
CA ASN A 242 8.07 6.48 21.77
C ASN A 242 7.67 5.12 22.37
N LEU A 243 8.52 4.08 22.36
CA LEU A 243 8.24 2.81 23.06
C LEU A 243 8.48 2.91 24.57
N LEU A 244 7.93 3.97 25.20
CA LEU A 244 8.20 4.35 26.58
C LEU A 244 7.64 3.37 27.61
N SER A 245 6.58 2.64 27.25
CA SER A 245 5.89 1.70 28.14
C SER A 245 6.39 0.25 28.01
N LEU A 246 7.37 -0.03 27.15
CA LEU A 246 7.80 -1.38 26.84
C LEU A 246 8.52 -2.00 28.05
N LYS A 247 7.96 -3.11 28.57
CA LYS A 247 8.47 -3.84 29.74
C LYS A 247 9.07 -5.19 29.37
N ARG A 248 8.56 -5.83 28.33
CA ARG A 248 9.02 -7.14 27.86
C ARG A 248 9.22 -7.13 26.35
N LEU A 249 10.40 -7.56 25.94
CA LEU A 249 10.73 -7.85 24.56
C LEU A 249 11.22 -9.30 24.48
N ILE A 250 10.54 -10.12 23.70
CA ILE A 250 10.79 -11.55 23.57
C ILE A 250 11.20 -11.83 22.14
N PHE A 251 12.35 -12.46 21.94
CA PHE A 251 12.75 -13.03 20.66
C PHE A 251 12.64 -14.55 20.76
N LYS A 252 11.69 -15.14 20.03
CA LYS A 252 11.48 -16.58 20.00
C LYS A 252 11.83 -17.11 18.62
N ASN A 253 12.61 -18.19 18.56
CA ASN A 253 12.96 -18.86 17.30
C ASN A 253 13.54 -17.92 16.21
N ASN A 254 14.31 -16.91 16.62
CA ASN A 254 15.05 -16.06 15.70
C ASN A 254 16.55 -16.34 15.83
N THR A 255 17.28 -16.24 14.72
CA THR A 255 18.74 -16.12 14.73
C THR A 255 19.09 -14.66 15.00
N VAL A 256 19.25 -14.30 16.26
CA VAL A 256 19.53 -12.90 16.64
C VAL A 256 21.02 -12.60 16.46
N GLU A 257 21.42 -12.16 15.27
CA GLU A 257 22.77 -11.61 15.05
C GLU A 257 22.88 -10.15 15.49
N LYS A 258 21.79 -9.38 15.43
CA LYS A 258 21.72 -7.97 15.85
C LYS A 258 20.40 -7.68 16.57
N VAL A 259 20.50 -7.19 17.80
CA VAL A 259 19.37 -6.62 18.55
C VAL A 259 19.28 -5.12 18.23
N PRO A 260 18.09 -4.54 17.99
CA PRO A 260 17.97 -3.12 17.68
C PRO A 260 18.49 -2.23 18.81
N SER A 261 19.10 -1.09 18.46
CA SER A 261 19.68 -0.11 19.40
C SER A 261 18.66 0.40 20.44
N TRP A 262 17.40 0.59 20.05
CA TRP A 262 16.34 1.04 20.96
C TRP A 262 15.93 0.00 22.02
N VAL A 263 16.38 -1.26 21.90
CA VAL A 263 16.27 -2.26 22.98
C VAL A 263 17.31 -2.00 24.06
N LEU A 264 18.46 -1.43 23.70
CA LEU A 264 19.53 -1.09 24.64
C LEU A 264 19.24 0.23 25.37
N ASP A 265 18.52 1.16 24.73
CA ASP A 265 18.12 2.45 25.30
C ASP A 265 16.87 2.38 26.19
N SER A 266 16.05 1.35 26.01
CA SER A 266 14.93 1.11 26.91
C SER A 266 15.46 0.46 28.19
N LYS A 267 14.96 0.87 29.36
CA LYS A 267 15.28 0.27 30.68
C LYS A 267 14.75 -1.17 30.80
N VAL A 268 14.85 -1.96 29.75
CA VAL A 268 14.43 -3.35 29.68
C VAL A 268 15.43 -4.15 30.50
N LYS A 269 14.95 -4.73 31.60
CA LYS A 269 15.73 -5.69 32.36
C LYS A 269 16.13 -6.83 31.42
N LYS A 270 17.45 -6.99 31.22
CA LYS A 270 18.02 -8.18 30.60
C LYS A 270 17.59 -9.42 31.40
N PRO A 271 17.42 -10.57 30.75
CA PRO A 271 17.04 -11.83 31.41
C PRO A 271 18.03 -12.21 32.52
#